data_AF-A0A1M5JZB2-F1
#
_entry.id   AF-A0A1M5JZB2-F1
#
_cell.length_a   1.000
_cell.length_b   1.000
_cell.length_c   1.000
_cell.angle_alpha   90.00
_cell.angle_beta   90.00
_cell.angle_gamma   90.00
#
_symmetry.space_group_name_H-M   'P 1'
#
loop_
_entity.id
_entity.type
_entity.pdbx_description
1 polymer ?
#
loop_
_entity_poly.entity_id
_entity_poly.type
_entity_poly.pdbx_seq_one_letter_code
_entity_poly.pdbx_strand_id
1 'polypeptide(L)' 'MKTISLKIDDVIFSETENILESLDKPRNRYINEAIEFYNKVNKKSLLAKKLKAESKLVAENSMDILSEFEDFDYEN' A
#
# COMPACT_ATOMS: atom_id res chain seq x y z
N MET A 1 -17.93 -3.24 -14.78
CA MET A 1 -16.77 -2.45 -15.24
C MET A 1 -17.25 -1.04 -15.54
N LYS A 2 -16.45 -0.01 -15.25
CA LYS A 2 -16.73 1.38 -15.67
C LYS A 2 -15.79 1.71 -16.83
N THR A 3 -16.28 2.35 -17.87
CA THR A 3 -15.46 2.81 -18.99
C THR A 3 -14.88 4.17 -18.65
N ILE A 4 -13.56 4.32 -18.83
CA ILE A 4 -12.86 5.59 -18.65
C ILE A 4 -12.06 5.90 -19.90
N SER A 5 -11.90 7.19 -20.20
CA SER A 5 -10.93 7.66 -21.20
C SER A 5 -9.65 8.04 -20.46
N LEU A 6 -8.53 7.39 -20.80
CA LEU A 6 -7.24 7.59 -20.16
C LEU A 6 -6.20 7.94 -21.22
N LYS A 7 -5.42 8.99 -20.98
CA LYS A 7 -4.22 9.30 -21.78
C LYS A 7 -3.02 8.58 -21.17
N ILE A 8 -2.28 7.85 -21.99
CA ILE A 8 -1.06 7.13 -21.64
C ILE A 8 0.05 7.68 -22.51
N ASP A 9 1.27 7.74 -21.97
CA ASP A 9 2.45 8.12 -22.73
C ASP A 9 2.74 7.09 -23.85
N ASP A 10 3.14 7.58 -25.02
CA ASP A 10 3.37 6.73 -26.20
C ASP A 10 4.44 5.67 -25.94
N VAL A 11 5.49 5.99 -25.16
CA VAL A 11 6.55 5.04 -24.83
C VAL A 11 6.01 3.89 -23.98
N ILE A 12 5.22 4.23 -22.95
CA ILE A 12 4.60 3.24 -22.07
C ILE A 12 3.60 2.38 -22.84
N PHE A 13 2.85 3.00 -23.75
CA PHE A 13 1.89 2.30 -24.60
C PHE A 13 2.59 1.28 -25.50
N SER A 14 3.63 1.70 -26.24
CA SER A 14 4.39 0.82 -27.14
C SER A 14 5.04 -0.35 -26.40
N GLU A 15 5.64 -0.10 -25.24
CA GLU A 15 6.22 -1.16 -24.41
C GLU A 15 5.14 -2.15 -23.94
N THR A 16 4.00 -1.64 -23.48
CA THR A 16 2.87 -2.48 -23.03
C THR A 16 2.37 -3.38 -24.15
N GLU A 17 2.22 -2.86 -25.37
CA GLU A 17 1.75 -3.67 -26.51
C GLU A 17 2.74 -4.78 -26.86
N ASN A 18 4.05 -4.50 -26.90
CA ASN A 18 5.08 -5.52 -27.16
C ASN A 18 5.04 -6.65 -26.10
N ILE A 19 4.79 -6.30 -24.83
CA ILE A 19 4.65 -7.29 -23.76
C ILE A 19 3.37 -8.11 -23.97
N LEU A 20 2.26 -7.48 -24.34
CA LEU A 20 0.97 -8.14 -24.54
C LEU A 20 1.00 -9.14 -25.70
N GLU A 21 1.76 -8.86 -26.76
CA GLU A 21 1.99 -9.80 -27.87
C GLU A 21 2.57 -11.12 -27.38
N SER A 22 3.45 -11.08 -26.37
CA SER A 22 4.07 -12.27 -25.79
C SER A 22 3.20 -12.98 -24.75
N LEU A 23 2.29 -12.25 -24.10
CA LEU A 23 1.48 -12.75 -22.98
C LEU A 23 0.09 -13.29 -23.40
N ASP A 24 -0.31 -13.11 -24.67
CA ASP A 24 -1.65 -13.43 -25.19
C ASP A 24 -2.76 -12.96 -24.25
N LYS A 25 -2.71 -11.68 -23.89
CA LYS A 25 -3.60 -11.10 -22.87
C LYS A 25 -4.28 -9.82 -23.38
N PRO A 26 -5.59 -9.63 -23.09
CA PRO A 26 -6.24 -8.38 -23.44
C PRO A 26 -5.64 -7.18 -22.69
N ARG A 27 -5.36 -6.10 -23.42
CA ARG A 27 -4.82 -4.83 -22.88
C ARG A 27 -5.59 -4.32 -21.66
N ASN A 28 -6.91 -4.30 -21.74
CA ASN A 28 -7.75 -3.83 -20.63
C ASN A 28 -7.59 -4.71 -19.38
N ARG A 29 -7.41 -6.03 -19.54
CA ARG A 29 -7.15 -6.92 -18.40
C ARG A 29 -5.79 -6.62 -17.78
N TYR A 30 -4.77 -6.44 -18.61
CA TYR A 30 -3.42 -6.07 -18.18
C TYR A 30 -3.41 -4.75 -17.39
N ILE A 31 -4.05 -3.69 -17.92
CA ILE A 31 -4.15 -2.39 -17.27
C ILE A 31 -4.89 -2.50 -15.92
N ASN A 32 -6.01 -3.23 -15.86
CA ASN A 32 -6.74 -3.40 -14.62
C ASN A 32 -5.91 -4.11 -13.53
N GLU A 33 -5.14 -5.13 -13.91
CA GLU A 33 -4.27 -5.84 -12.97
C GLU A 33 -3.09 -4.98 -12.50
N ALA A 34 -2.51 -4.18 -13.39
CA ALA A 34 -1.47 -3.22 -13.02
C ALA A 34 -2.00 -2.19 -12.01
N ILE A 35 -3.20 -1.64 -12.23
CA ILE A 35 -3.87 -0.73 -11.31
C ILE A 35 -4.17 -1.41 -9.98
N GLU A 36 -4.66 -2.65 -10.00
CA GLU A 36 -4.94 -3.42 -8.79
C GLU A 36 -3.67 -3.61 -7.94
N PHE A 37 -2.56 -4.00 -8.59
CA PHE A 37 -1.27 -4.15 -7.93
C PHE A 37 -0.81 -2.83 -7.31
N TYR A 38 -0.85 -1.73 -8.07
CA TYR A 38 -0.42 -0.41 -7.58
C TYR A 38 -1.29 0.08 -6.41
N ASN A 39 -2.59 -0.20 -6.44
CA ASN A 39 -3.50 0.09 -5.34
C ASN A 39 -3.12 -0.67 -4.06
N LYS A 40 -2.72 -1.94 -4.15
CA LYS A 40 -2.29 -2.73 -2.98
C LYS A 40 -1.03 -2.11 -2.35
N VAL A 41 -0.05 -1.73 -3.17
CA VAL A 41 1.19 -1.08 -2.71
C VAL A 41 0.87 0.24 -1.99
N ASN A 42 0.05 1.10 -2.60
CA ASN A 42 -0.29 2.40 -2.01
C ASN A 42 -1.13 2.26 -0.74
N LYS A 43 -2.08 1.32 -0.69
CA LYS A 43 -2.85 1.03 0.54
C LYS A 43 -1.93 0.63 1.69
N LYS A 44 -0.95 -0.23 1.45
CA LYS A 44 0.04 -0.62 2.46
C LYS A 44 0.86 0.58 2.93
N SER A 45 1.30 1.44 2.01
CA SER A 45 2.06 2.66 2.35
C SER A 45 1.22 3.63 3.21
N LEU A 46 -0.04 3.87 2.83
CA LEU A 46 -0.95 4.72 3.59
C LEU A 46 -1.23 4.17 4.99
N LEU A 47 -1.46 2.86 5.11
CA LEU A 47 -1.66 2.21 6.40
C LEU A 47 -0.42 2.34 7.29
N ALA A 48 0.78 2.10 6.74
CA ALA A 48 2.03 2.23 7.48
C ALA A 48 2.24 3.67 7.99
N LYS A 49 1.92 4.69 7.17
CA LYS A 49 1.97 6.10 7.60
C LYS A 49 1.00 6.37 8.75
N LYS A 50 -0.23 5.86 8.65
CA LYS A 50 -1.26 6.01 9.69
C LYS A 50 -0.81 5.36 11.01
N LEU A 51 -0.40 4.09 10.96
CA LEU A 51 0.08 3.36 12.14
C LEU A 51 1.29 4.02 12.79
N LYS A 52 2.23 4.55 11.99
CA LYS A 52 3.39 5.28 12.53
C LYS A 52 2.96 6.56 13.27
N ALA A 53 1.98 7.28 12.73
CA ALA A 53 1.47 8.49 13.38
C ALA A 53 0.73 8.15 14.68
N GLU A 54 -0.16 7.14 14.65
CA GLU A 54 -0.91 6.67 15.82
C GLU A 54 0.03 6.12 16.90
N SER A 55 0.99 5.29 16.53
CA SER A 55 2.01 4.76 17.46
C SER A 55 2.81 5.88 18.11
N LYS A 56 3.26 6.88 17.35
CA LYS A 56 3.99 8.02 17.91
C LYS A 56 3.13 8.83 18.88
N LEU A 57 1.84 8.99 18.59
CA LEU A 57 0.91 9.76 19.43
C LEU A 57 0.70 9.11 20.80
N VAL A 58 0.65 7.77 20.86
CA VAL A 58 0.37 7.03 22.10
C VAL A 58 1.63 6.52 22.81
N ALA A 59 2.81 6.70 22.21
CA ALA A 59 4.06 6.07 22.66
C ALA A 59 4.42 6.44 24.11
N GLU A 60 4.38 7.72 24.46
CA GLU A 60 4.74 8.21 25.80
C GLU A 60 3.83 7.58 26.86
N ASN A 61 2.52 7.75 26.72
CA ASN A 61 1.55 7.18 27.65
C ASN A 61 1.64 5.64 27.73
N SER A 62 1.92 4.96 26.62
CA SER A 62 2.07 3.49 26.63
C SER A 62 3.33 3.06 27.39
N MET A 63 4.42 3.83 27.32
CA MET A 63 5.64 3.56 28.06
C MET A 63 5.50 3.87 29.56
N ASP A 64 4.76 4.92 29.91
CA ASP A 64 4.47 5.25 31.32
C ASP A 64 3.69 4.11 31.98
N ILE A 65 2.62 3.65 31.33
CA ILE A 65 1.81 2.51 31.79
C ILE A 65 2.68 1.25 31.91
N LEU A 66 3.53 0.99 30.92
CA LEU A 66 4.44 -0.16 30.97
C LEU A 66 5.36 -0.10 32.20
N SER A 67 5.93 1.07 32.50
CA SER A 67 6.77 1.27 33.68
C SER A 67 6.00 0.99 34.97
N GLU A 68 4.76 1.47 35.08
CA GLU A 68 3.92 1.20 36.24
C GLU A 68 3.69 -0.31 36.44
N PHE A 69 3.40 -1.06 35.37
CA PHE A 69 3.24 -2.52 35.44
C PHE A 69 4.53 -3.25 35.82
N GLU A 70 5.68 -2.82 35.29
CA GLU A 70 6.98 -3.39 35.66
C GLU A 70 7.24 -3.20 37.16
N ASP A 71 7.00 -2.00 37.69
CA ASP A 71 7.17 -1.72 39.13
C ASP A 71 6.26 -2.61 40.00
N PHE A 72 5.01 -2.86 39.59
CA PHE A 72 4.11 -3.78 40.30
C PHE A 72 4.60 -5.25 40.30
N ASP A 73 5.22 -5.71 39.22
CA ASP A 73 5.77 -7.07 39.12
C ASP A 73 7.06 -7.24 39.93
N TYR A 74 7.86 -6.18 40.12
CA TYR A 74 9.08 -6.21 40.95
C TYR A 74 8.80 -6.03 42.46
N GLU A 75 7.65 -5.48 42.85
CA GLU A 75 7.24 -5.36 44.27
C GLU A 75 6.59 -6.63 44.86
N ASN A 76 6.34 -7.67 44.05
CA ASN A 76 5.87 -9.00 44.50
C ASN A 76 7.01 -10.05 44.54
#